data_AF-A0A5L8S379-F1
#
_entry.id   AF-A0A5L8S379-F1
#
_cell.length_a   1.000
_cell.length_b   1.000
_cell.length_c   1.000
_cell.angle_alpha   90.00
_cell.angle_beta   90.00
_cell.angle_gamma   90.00
#
_symmetry.space_group_name_H-M   'P 1'
#
loop_
_entity.id
_entity.type
_entity.pdbx_description
1 polymer ?
#
loop_
_entity_poly.entity_id
_entity_poly.type
_entity_poly.pdbx_seq_one_letter_code
_entity_poly.pdbx_strand_id
1 'polypeptide(L)' 'MNTIFYKSSQNMCEVSDCSVDLIITSPPYFNVKDYSKDGYQSLRHS' A
#
# COMPACT_ATOMS: atom_id res chain seq x y z
N MET A 1 -3.56 -20.70 9.28
CA MET A 1 -3.09 -19.85 10.39
C MET A 1 -2.67 -18.53 9.80
N ASN A 2 -2.92 -17.40 10.48
CA ASN A 2 -2.62 -16.08 9.91
C ASN A 2 -1.20 -15.65 10.30
N THR A 3 -0.49 -14.99 9.39
CA THR A 3 0.90 -14.55 9.58
C THR A 3 1.01 -13.05 9.39
N ILE A 4 1.77 -12.37 10.25
CA ILE A 4 2.00 -10.92 10.20
C ILE A 4 3.50 -10.65 10.16
N PHE A 5 3.96 -9.82 9.22
CA PHE A 5 5.35 -9.38 9.10
C PHE A 5 5.46 -7.87 9.36
N TYR A 6 6.18 -7.45 10.41
CA TYR A 6 6.38 -6.04 10.76
C TYR A 6 7.68 -5.49 10.13
N LYS A 7 7.66 -5.20 8.83
CA LYS A 7 8.81 -4.66 8.08
C LYS A 7 8.36 -4.03 6.76
N SER A 8 9.32 -3.49 6.00
CA SER A 8 9.07 -3.00 4.64
C SER A 8 8.46 -4.10 3.76
N SER A 9 7.43 -3.74 2.99
CA SER A 9 6.82 -4.60 1.97
C SER A 9 7.62 -4.65 0.66
N GLN A 10 8.79 -4.00 0.61
CA GLN A 10 9.72 -4.15 -0.51
C GLN A 10 10.37 -5.54 -0.48
N ASN A 11 10.51 -6.18 -1.64
CA ASN A 11 11.15 -7.48 -1.88
C ASN A 11 10.48 -8.72 -1.25
N MET A 12 9.72 -8.60 -0.14
CA MET A 12 8.90 -9.65 0.49
C MET A 12 9.49 -11.08 0.52
N CYS A 13 10.76 -11.24 0.93
CA CYS A 13 11.52 -12.49 0.83
C CYS A 13 10.93 -13.71 1.59
N GLU A 14 9.99 -13.51 2.50
CA GLU A 14 9.31 -14.55 3.28
C GLU A 14 8.16 -15.20 2.53
N VAL A 15 7.75 -14.61 1.39
CA VAL A 15 6.68 -15.11 0.54
C VAL A 15 7.32 -15.71 -0.71
N SER A 16 6.95 -16.94 -1.04
CA SER A 16 7.42 -17.61 -2.25
C SER A 16 6.94 -16.88 -3.50
N ASP A 17 7.74 -16.95 -4.56
CA ASP A 17 7.33 -16.38 -5.84
C ASP A 17 6.05 -17.05 -6.37
N CYS A 18 5.22 -16.27 -7.05
CA CYS A 18 3.94 -16.70 -7.65
C CYS A 18 2.97 -17.44 -6.69
N SER A 19 3.08 -17.25 -5.38
CA SER A 19 2.26 -17.98 -4.40
C SER A 19 1.06 -17.19 -3.85
N VAL A 20 0.77 -16.01 -4.41
CA VAL A 20 -0.28 -15.11 -3.92
C VAL A 20 -1.39 -14.99 -4.96
N ASP A 21 -2.60 -15.40 -4.58
CA ASP A 21 -3.77 -15.34 -5.47
C ASP A 21 -4.41 -13.95 -5.56
N LEU A 22 -4.39 -13.18 -4.46
CA LEU A 22 -5.01 -11.86 -4.37
C LEU A 22 -4.14 -10.89 -3.55
N ILE A 23 -4.00 -9.68 -4.05
CA ILE A 23 -3.30 -8.58 -3.38
C ILE A 23 -4.30 -7.45 -3.13
N ILE A 24 -4.44 -7.05 -1.87
CA ILE A 24 -5.13 -5.82 -1.47
C ILE A 24 -4.05 -4.86 -0.96
N THR A 25 -3.97 -3.67 -1.55
CA THR A 25 -2.92 -2.71 -1.22
C THR A 25 -3.46 -1.28 -1.22
N SER A 26 -2.94 -0.47 -0.30
CA SER A 26 -3.20 0.96 -0.20
C SER A 26 -1.88 1.69 0.05
N PRO A 27 -0.90 1.60 -0.88
CA PRO A 27 0.39 2.23 -0.70
C PRO A 27 0.20 3.76 -0.64
N PRO A 28 1.18 4.51 -0.12
CA PRO A 28 1.09 5.96 -0.09
C PRO A 28 1.03 6.54 -1.51
N TYR A 29 -0.07 7.21 -1.83
CA TYR A 29 -0.26 7.95 -3.09
C TYR A 29 0.17 9.41 -2.93
N PHE A 30 1.47 9.65 -2.76
CA PHE A 30 2.05 10.95 -2.36
C PHE A 30 1.61 12.15 -3.20
N ASN A 31 1.27 11.96 -4.48
CA ASN A 31 0.89 13.04 -5.39
C ASN A 31 -0.62 13.16 -5.63
N VAL A 32 -1.42 12.21 -5.15
CA VAL A 32 -2.87 12.11 -5.45
C VAL A 32 -3.73 12.16 -4.18
N LYS A 33 -3.17 11.87 -3.00
CA LYS A 33 -3.85 12.01 -1.72
C LYS A 33 -2.98 12.74 -0.72
N ASP A 34 -3.54 13.80 -0.15
CA ASP A 34 -2.94 14.51 0.97
C ASP A 34 -3.27 13.75 2.25
N TYR A 35 -2.36 12.86 2.67
CA TYR A 35 -2.51 12.08 3.90
C TYR A 35 -2.39 12.94 5.17
N SER A 36 -1.97 14.20 5.05
CA SER A 36 -2.03 15.16 6.17
C SER A 36 -3.43 15.76 6.35
N LYS A 37 -4.34 15.54 5.39
CA LYS A 37 -5.74 16.00 5.39
C LYS A 37 -6.72 14.83 5.22
N ASP A 38 -6.47 13.72 5.93
CA ASP A 38 -7.33 12.53 5.90
C ASP A 38 -7.57 11.96 4.48
N GLY A 39 -6.63 12.18 3.55
CA GLY A 39 -6.70 11.67 2.19
C GLY A 39 -7.54 12.50 1.21
N TYR A 40 -7.99 13.70 1.59
CA TYR A 40 -8.72 14.62 0.72
C TYR A 40 -7.79 15.63 0.04
N GLN A 41 -7.98 15.86 -1.27
CA GLN A 41 -7.38 16.99 -1.97
C GLN A 41 -8.41 18.10 -2.17
N SER A 42 -8.08 19.32 -1.75
CA SER A 42 -8.93 20.51 -1.93
C SER A 42 -8.80 21.15 -3.31
N LEU A 43 -7.76 20.80 -4.08
CA LEU A 43 -7.52 21.29 -5.42
C LEU A 43 -8.08 20.30 -6.44
N ARG A 44 -9.05 20.72 -7.23
CA ARG A 44 -9.49 19.98 -8.42
C ARG A 44 -8.50 20.26 -9.55
N HIS A 45 -7.91 19.22 -10.12
CA HIS A 45 -7.25 19.32 -11.41
C HIS A 45 -8.33 19.41 -12.49
N SER A 46 -8.21 20.40 -13.38
CA SER A 46 -9.13 20.72 -14.47
C SER A 46 -9.16 19.67 -15.56
#